data_AF-A0A8T0GPD0-F1
#
_entry.id   AF-A0A8T0GPD0-F1
#
_cell.length_a   1.000
_cell.length_b   1.000
_cell.length_c   1.000
_cell.angle_alpha   90.00
_cell.angle_beta   90.00
_cell.angle_gamma   90.00
#
_symmetry.space_group_name_H-M   'P 1'
#
loop_
_entity.id
_entity.type
_entity.pdbx_description
1 polymer ?
#
loop_
_entity_poly.entity_id
_entity_poly.type
_entity_poly.pdbx_seq_one_letter_code
_entity_poly.pdbx_strand_id
1 'polypeptide(L)'
;MEGVLEQLHNDKATQVGVAFAFVAVVAGAAFLYFVNRKKTVLVPEKWLKFKCVKKDQVSHNVVKLRFALPTPTSVLGLPIGQHISCMGFDSEGVEVVRPYTPTTLDSDVGYFDLVVKVYKEGKVSAYFGRMKEGEYLAAKGPKGRFKYLPNQVREFGMVAGGTGITPMYQVARAILENPNDKTKISLIYANVTYEDILLKVHIFRYFKYMVLCYIWEYGRLLKTISFTSIKT
;
A
#
# COMPACT_ATOMS: atom_id res chain seq x y z
N MET A 1 -65.73 7.17 26.28
CA MET A 1 -64.51 7.96 26.60
C MET A 1 -63.32 7.06 26.96
N GLU A 2 -63.55 5.86 27.50
CA GLU A 2 -62.49 4.90 27.84
C GLU A 2 -61.72 4.32 26.65
N GLY A 3 -62.39 3.95 25.54
CA GLY A 3 -61.70 3.35 24.37
C GLY A 3 -60.70 4.28 23.65
N VAL A 4 -60.90 5.60 23.72
CA VAL A 4 -59.97 6.59 23.13
C VAL A 4 -58.69 6.72 23.98
N LEU A 5 -58.82 6.60 25.30
CA LEU A 5 -57.67 6.64 26.22
C LEU A 5 -56.81 5.37 26.10
N GLU A 6 -57.43 4.22 25.86
CA GLU A 6 -56.73 2.94 25.67
C GLU A 6 -55.97 2.90 24.34
N GLN A 7 -56.58 3.40 23.24
CA GLN A 7 -55.88 3.58 21.96
C GLN A 7 -54.70 4.55 22.08
N LEU A 8 -54.88 5.68 22.77
CA LEU A 8 -53.80 6.65 23.03
C LEU A 8 -52.64 6.05 23.84
N HIS A 9 -52.93 5.14 24.78
CA HIS A 9 -51.91 4.47 25.59
C HIS A 9 -51.11 3.47 24.76
N ASN A 10 -51.78 2.71 23.88
CA ASN A 10 -51.15 1.72 23.02
C ASN A 10 -50.27 2.37 21.93
N ASP A 11 -50.69 3.51 21.37
CA ASP A 11 -49.88 4.27 20.39
C ASP A 11 -48.60 4.83 21.02
N LYS A 12 -48.68 5.34 22.25
CA LYS A 12 -47.51 5.81 22.99
C LYS A 12 -46.56 4.66 23.34
N ALA A 13 -47.09 3.53 23.80
CA ALA A 13 -46.28 2.34 24.08
C ALA A 13 -45.56 1.82 22.82
N THR A 14 -46.28 1.80 21.68
CA THR A 14 -45.72 1.40 20.38
C THR A 14 -44.65 2.39 19.91
N GLN A 15 -44.88 3.70 20.01
CA GLN A 15 -43.87 4.72 19.68
C GLN A 15 -42.62 4.61 20.55
N VAL A 16 -42.77 4.38 21.86
CA VAL A 16 -41.64 4.18 22.77
C VAL A 16 -40.86 2.92 22.39
N GLY A 17 -41.54 1.81 22.09
CA GLY A 17 -40.90 0.57 21.63
C GLY A 17 -40.10 0.75 20.35
N VAL A 18 -40.66 1.46 19.35
CA VAL A 18 -39.98 1.78 18.09
C VAL A 18 -38.76 2.67 18.32
N ALA A 19 -38.85 3.68 19.20
CA ALA A 19 -37.73 4.55 19.53
C ALA A 19 -36.57 3.79 20.20
N PHE A 20 -36.87 2.89 21.14
CA PHE A 20 -35.85 2.03 21.77
C PHE A 20 -35.18 1.09 20.76
N ALA A 21 -35.95 0.46 19.87
CA ALA A 21 -35.41 -0.39 18.82
C ALA A 21 -34.50 0.39 17.87
N PHE A 22 -34.89 1.61 17.48
CA PHE A 22 -34.06 2.48 16.64
C PHE A 22 -32.74 2.88 17.32
N VAL A 23 -32.80 3.28 18.59
CA VAL A 23 -31.59 3.60 19.38
C VAL A 23 -30.67 2.39 19.50
N ALA A 24 -31.22 1.20 19.77
CA ALA A 24 -30.45 -0.04 19.86
C ALA A 24 -29.78 -0.40 18.53
N VAL A 25 -30.47 -0.24 17.40
CA VAL A 25 -29.91 -0.47 16.05
C VAL A 25 -28.81 0.54 15.74
N VAL A 26 -29.02 1.82 16.01
CA VAL A 26 -28.00 2.86 15.78
C VAL A 26 -26.79 2.65 16.69
N ALA A 27 -26.98 2.34 17.96
CA ALA A 27 -25.90 2.06 18.90
C ALA A 27 -25.13 0.79 18.51
N GLY A 28 -25.83 -0.28 18.11
CA GLY A 28 -25.22 -1.50 17.60
C GLY A 28 -24.42 -1.27 16.32
N ALA A 29 -24.98 -0.53 15.36
CA ALA A 29 -24.29 -0.15 14.12
C ALA A 29 -23.06 0.74 14.40
N ALA A 30 -23.18 1.71 15.30
CA ALA A 30 -22.07 2.55 15.73
C ALA A 30 -20.98 1.72 16.43
N PHE A 31 -21.36 0.83 17.34
CA PHE A 31 -20.43 -0.08 18.03
C PHE A 31 -19.68 -0.95 17.02
N LEU A 32 -20.39 -1.60 16.10
CA LEU A 32 -19.76 -2.38 15.02
C LEU A 32 -18.86 -1.53 14.12
N TYR A 33 -19.28 -0.29 13.81
CA TYR A 33 -18.47 0.64 13.04
C TYR A 33 -17.17 1.05 13.75
N PHE A 34 -17.23 1.34 15.05
CA PHE A 34 -16.07 1.70 15.86
C PHE A 34 -15.14 0.51 16.09
N VAL A 35 -15.69 -0.69 16.30
CA VAL A 35 -14.91 -1.93 16.46
C VAL A 35 -14.22 -2.33 15.15
N ASN A 36 -14.89 -2.13 14.01
CA ASN A 36 -14.33 -2.48 12.69
C ASN A 36 -13.44 -1.38 12.08
N ARG A 37 -13.29 -0.22 12.71
CA ARG A 37 -12.36 0.81 12.22
C ARG A 37 -10.92 0.32 12.36
N LYS A 38 -10.28 0.05 11.22
CA LYS A 38 -8.84 -0.23 11.18
C LYS A 38 -8.07 0.99 11.69
N LYS A 39 -7.23 0.80 12.71
CA LYS A 39 -6.39 1.87 13.25
C LYS A 39 -5.22 2.13 12.31
N THR A 40 -5.20 3.31 11.70
CA THR A 40 -4.09 3.79 10.86
C THR A 40 -2.91 4.19 11.74
N VAL A 41 -1.70 3.86 11.31
CA VAL A 41 -0.50 4.05 12.13
C VAL A 41 0.27 5.31 11.77
N LEU A 42 0.34 5.68 10.49
CA LEU A 42 1.13 6.82 10.04
C LEU A 42 0.60 8.17 10.55
N VAL A 43 1.54 9.04 10.95
CA VAL A 43 1.29 10.43 11.35
C VAL A 43 2.29 11.33 10.60
N PRO A 44 1.85 12.33 9.81
CA PRO A 44 2.71 13.05 8.85
C PRO A 44 4.00 13.64 9.42
N GLU A 45 3.93 14.17 10.64
CA GLU A 45 5.06 14.88 11.26
C GLU A 45 5.81 14.08 12.32
N LYS A 46 5.28 12.92 12.74
CA LYS A 46 5.87 12.12 13.81
C LYS A 46 6.67 10.95 13.25
N TRP A 47 7.93 10.86 13.67
CA TRP A 47 8.74 9.67 13.44
C TRP A 47 8.27 8.51 14.32
N LEU A 48 7.96 7.39 13.68
CA LEU A 48 7.58 6.14 14.33
C LEU A 48 8.64 5.09 14.02
N LYS A 49 8.92 4.22 14.99
CA LYS A 49 9.88 3.13 14.85
C LYS A 49 9.13 1.83 14.54
N PHE A 50 9.53 1.15 13.48
CA PHE A 50 8.95 -0.12 13.04
C PHE A 50 10.00 -1.21 13.05
N LYS A 51 9.69 -2.34 13.69
CA LYS A 51 10.63 -3.45 13.80
C LYS A 51 10.68 -4.23 12.49
N CYS A 52 11.86 -4.42 11.93
CA CYS A 52 12.11 -5.36 10.84
C CYS A 52 11.93 -6.77 11.39
N VAL A 53 10.85 -7.45 10.98
CA VAL A 53 10.54 -8.82 11.42
C VAL A 53 10.94 -9.87 10.41
N LYS A 54 11.21 -9.48 9.17
CA LYS A 54 11.68 -10.40 8.14
C LYS A 54 12.52 -9.67 7.08
N LYS A 55 13.58 -10.33 6.61
CA LYS A 55 14.36 -9.90 5.45
C LYS A 55 14.53 -11.04 4.45
N ASP A 56 13.96 -10.86 3.26
CA ASP A 56 14.11 -11.79 2.16
C ASP A 56 15.08 -11.21 1.11
N GLN A 57 16.10 -11.96 0.71
CA GLN A 57 16.92 -11.62 -0.46
C GLN A 57 16.17 -12.03 -1.73
N VAL A 58 15.75 -11.05 -2.55
CA VAL A 58 14.91 -11.29 -3.75
C VAL A 58 15.78 -11.52 -4.99
N SER A 59 16.88 -10.79 -5.10
CA SER A 59 17.89 -10.96 -6.16
C SER A 59 19.26 -10.53 -5.63
N HIS A 60 20.32 -10.55 -6.44
CA HIS A 60 21.68 -10.18 -6.02
C HIS A 60 21.78 -8.76 -5.42
N ASN A 61 20.93 -7.82 -5.82
CA ASN A 61 20.95 -6.44 -5.36
C ASN A 61 19.57 -5.96 -4.85
N VAL A 62 18.65 -6.88 -4.51
CA VAL A 62 17.30 -6.50 -4.04
C VAL A 62 16.96 -7.26 -2.78
N VAL A 63 16.52 -6.50 -1.76
CA VAL A 63 15.99 -7.03 -0.51
C VAL A 63 14.53 -6.62 -0.34
N LYS A 64 13.74 -7.51 0.23
CA LYS A 64 12.41 -7.22 0.73
C LYS A 64 12.44 -7.25 2.26
N LEU A 65 12.10 -6.14 2.88
CA LEU A 65 12.09 -5.95 4.32
C LEU A 65 10.65 -5.83 4.79
N ARG A 66 10.25 -6.67 5.75
CA ARG A 66 8.94 -6.62 6.38
C ARG A 66 9.03 -5.94 7.73
N PHE A 67 8.20 -4.92 7.92
CA PHE A 67 8.13 -4.15 9.16
C PHE A 67 6.81 -4.38 9.86
N ALA A 68 6.85 -4.77 11.13
CA ALA A 68 5.66 -4.97 11.94
C ALA A 68 5.02 -3.63 12.33
N LEU A 69 3.69 -3.58 12.25
CA LEU A 69 2.87 -2.50 12.79
C LEU A 69 2.61 -2.75 14.30
N PRO A 70 2.13 -1.73 15.06
CA PRO A 70 1.94 -1.85 16.50
C PRO A 70 0.99 -2.97 16.94
N THR A 71 0.01 -3.33 16.11
CA THR A 71 -0.89 -4.47 16.35
C THR A 71 -1.05 -5.31 15.08
N PRO A 72 -1.42 -6.60 15.19
CA PRO A 72 -1.69 -7.45 14.02
C PRO A 72 -2.87 -6.99 13.15
N THR A 73 -3.75 -6.15 13.69
CA THR A 73 -4.94 -5.63 13.02
C THR A 73 -4.76 -4.20 12.48
N SER A 74 -3.66 -3.53 12.85
CA SER A 74 -3.34 -2.20 12.35
C SER A 74 -3.06 -2.22 10.85
N VAL A 75 -3.32 -1.09 10.20
CA VAL A 75 -2.90 -0.83 8.82
C VAL A 75 -1.98 0.37 8.79
N LEU A 76 -1.12 0.44 7.78
CA LEU A 76 -0.18 1.54 7.66
C LEU A 76 -0.93 2.87 7.50
N GLY A 77 -2.03 2.88 6.73
CA GLY A 77 -2.85 4.07 6.50
C GLY A 77 -2.20 5.03 5.51
N LEU A 78 -1.48 4.49 4.52
CA LEU A 78 -0.83 5.27 3.47
C LEU A 78 -1.80 5.45 2.30
N PRO A 79 -2.28 6.68 2.01
CA PRO A 79 -3.13 6.91 0.85
C PRO A 79 -2.44 6.48 -0.45
N ILE A 80 -3.21 5.87 -1.35
CA ILE A 80 -2.69 5.36 -2.63
C ILE A 80 -2.09 6.50 -3.44
N GLY A 81 -0.86 6.33 -3.94
CA GLY A 81 -0.11 7.35 -4.66
C GLY A 81 0.87 8.15 -3.80
N GLN A 82 0.84 7.97 -2.48
CA GLN A 82 1.76 8.60 -1.53
C GLN A 82 2.86 7.62 -1.07
N HIS A 83 3.86 8.16 -0.40
CA HIS A 83 5.02 7.41 0.10
C HIS A 83 5.34 7.78 1.56
N ILE A 84 6.25 7.03 2.18
CA ILE A 84 6.78 7.32 3.51
C ILE A 84 8.21 7.87 3.40
N SER A 85 8.60 8.70 4.37
CA SER A 85 9.99 9.11 4.57
C SER A 85 10.65 8.12 5.52
N CYS A 86 11.70 7.46 5.05
CA CYS A 86 12.51 6.54 5.83
C CYS A 86 13.81 7.21 6.23
N MET A 87 14.17 7.09 7.50
CA MET A 87 15.47 7.52 8.03
C MET A 87 16.41 6.32 8.09
N GLY A 88 17.58 6.47 7.49
CA GLY A 88 18.69 5.53 7.59
C GLY A 88 20.00 6.27 7.83
N PHE A 89 21.09 5.52 7.87
CA PHE A 89 22.43 6.05 8.15
C PHE A 89 23.39 5.68 7.02
N ASP A 90 24.20 6.62 6.56
CA ASP A 90 25.25 6.32 5.59
C ASP A 90 26.45 5.61 6.26
N SER A 91 27.52 5.39 5.49
CA SER A 91 28.72 4.69 5.98
C SER A 91 29.47 5.45 7.08
N GLU A 92 29.26 6.77 7.18
CA GLU A 92 29.88 7.64 8.18
C GLU A 92 28.99 7.81 9.42
N GLY A 93 27.82 7.18 9.43
CA GLY A 93 26.84 7.30 10.51
C GLY A 93 26.00 8.58 10.43
N VAL A 94 26.02 9.30 9.30
CA VAL A 94 25.19 10.49 9.11
C VAL A 94 23.76 10.08 8.80
N GLU A 95 22.81 10.71 9.48
CA GLU A 95 21.38 10.51 9.24
C GLU A 95 20.96 11.02 7.86
N VAL A 96 20.29 10.16 7.10
CA VAL A 96 19.79 10.48 5.75
C VAL A 96 18.36 10.03 5.62
N VAL A 97 17.50 10.94 5.16
CA VAL A 97 16.09 10.66 4.90
C VAL A 97 15.86 10.48 3.41
N ARG A 98 15.16 9.41 3.03
CA ARG A 98 14.77 9.14 1.64
C ARG A 98 13.33 8.64 1.54
N PRO A 99 12.61 8.98 0.46
CA PRO A 99 11.26 8.48 0.24
C PRO A 99 11.28 7.01 -0.20
N TYR A 100 10.36 6.22 0.33
CA TYR A 100 10.10 4.84 -0.12
C TYR A 100 8.60 4.60 -0.20
N THR A 101 8.17 3.87 -1.22
CA THR A 101 6.77 3.46 -1.38
C THR A 101 6.61 1.99 -0.98
N PRO A 102 5.89 1.69 0.11
CA PRO A 102 5.55 0.33 0.47
C PRO A 102 4.81 -0.39 -0.66
N THR A 103 5.08 -1.68 -0.83
CA THR A 103 4.39 -2.54 -1.81
C THR A 103 3.12 -3.18 -1.24
N THR A 104 2.81 -2.91 0.04
CA THR A 104 1.60 -3.33 0.73
C THR A 104 0.52 -2.24 0.68
N LEU A 105 -0.73 -2.64 0.79
CA LEU A 105 -1.91 -1.78 0.88
C LEU A 105 -2.57 -1.93 2.26
N ASP A 106 -3.59 -1.13 2.56
CA ASP A 106 -4.39 -1.28 3.79
C ASP A 106 -5.27 -2.56 3.79
N SER A 107 -5.26 -3.34 2.70
CA SER A 107 -5.74 -4.72 2.68
C SER A 107 -4.78 -5.69 3.41
N ASP A 108 -3.49 -5.36 3.49
CA ASP A 108 -2.49 -6.10 4.26
C ASP A 108 -2.43 -5.54 5.70
N VAL A 109 -2.77 -6.38 6.67
CA VAL A 109 -2.85 -5.98 8.09
C VAL A 109 -1.62 -6.43 8.88
N GLY A 110 -1.23 -5.64 9.87
CA GLY A 110 -0.19 -5.97 10.84
C GLY A 110 1.25 -5.73 10.37
N TYR A 111 1.49 -5.42 9.11
CA TYR A 111 2.83 -5.14 8.58
C TYR A 111 2.80 -4.24 7.33
N PHE A 112 3.99 -3.78 6.93
CA PHE A 112 4.23 -3.27 5.59
C PHE A 112 5.56 -3.79 5.04
N ASP A 113 5.64 -3.95 3.72
CA ASP A 113 6.85 -4.42 3.05
C ASP A 113 7.49 -3.28 2.24
N LEU A 114 8.81 -3.15 2.36
CA LEU A 114 9.64 -2.32 1.48
C LEU A 114 10.49 -3.23 0.59
N VAL A 115 10.40 -3.01 -0.73
CA VAL A 115 11.29 -3.64 -1.71
C VAL A 115 12.35 -2.63 -2.12
N VAL A 116 13.61 -2.91 -1.78
CA VAL A 116 14.71 -1.97 -1.92
C VAL A 116 15.79 -2.59 -2.81
N LYS A 117 16.12 -1.90 -3.91
CA LYS A 117 17.35 -2.18 -4.66
C LYS A 117 18.53 -1.53 -3.92
N VAL A 118 19.48 -2.36 -3.53
CA VAL A 118 20.67 -2.01 -2.76
C VAL A 118 21.76 -1.56 -3.72
N TYR A 119 22.08 -0.27 -3.69
CA TYR A 119 23.25 0.29 -4.37
C TYR A 119 24.43 0.32 -3.41
N LYS A 120 25.59 -0.18 -3.83
CA LYS A 120 26.81 -0.25 -2.99
C LYS A 120 27.22 1.10 -2.42
N GLU A 121 27.12 2.14 -3.23
CA GLU A 121 27.44 3.53 -2.87
C GLU A 121 26.20 4.32 -2.40
N GLY A 122 25.03 3.69 -2.35
CA GLY A 122 23.81 4.37 -1.97
C GLY A 122 23.67 4.48 -0.46
N LYS A 123 23.52 5.70 0.06
CA LYS A 123 23.42 5.99 1.50
C LYS A 123 22.37 5.13 2.23
N VAL A 124 21.09 5.37 1.96
CA VAL A 124 19.97 4.68 2.64
C VAL A 124 19.72 3.28 2.07
N SER A 125 19.98 3.05 0.78
CA SER A 125 19.81 1.72 0.20
C SER A 125 20.82 0.71 0.76
N ALA A 126 22.07 1.12 0.99
CA ALA A 126 23.08 0.27 1.62
C ALA A 126 22.76 0.02 3.09
N TYR A 127 22.20 1.01 3.79
CA TYR A 127 21.67 0.83 5.15
C TYR A 127 20.62 -0.30 5.20
N PHE A 128 19.63 -0.28 4.31
CA PHE A 128 18.65 -1.38 4.20
C PHE A 128 19.28 -2.71 3.79
N GLY A 129 20.30 -2.67 2.93
CA GLY A 129 21.08 -3.85 2.58
C GLY A 129 21.79 -4.49 3.77
N ARG A 130 22.24 -3.71 4.75
CA ARG A 130 22.89 -4.20 5.98
C ARG A 130 21.93 -4.50 7.13
N MET A 131 20.74 -3.90 7.12
CA MET A 131 19.73 -4.07 8.16
C MET A 131 19.44 -5.54 8.44
N LYS A 132 19.35 -5.91 9.72
CA LYS A 132 19.04 -7.26 10.19
C LYS A 132 17.63 -7.35 10.74
N GLU A 133 17.10 -8.57 10.78
CA GLU A 133 15.86 -8.83 11.51
C GLU A 133 16.05 -8.49 12.99
N GLY A 134 15.02 -7.90 13.61
CA GLY A 134 15.06 -7.39 14.97
C GLY A 134 15.36 -5.89 15.07
N GLU A 135 15.99 -5.28 14.06
CA GLU A 135 16.32 -3.86 14.04
C GLU A 135 15.10 -2.98 13.72
N TYR A 136 15.21 -1.67 13.95
CA TYR A 136 14.11 -0.73 13.79
C TYR A 136 14.39 0.28 12.67
N LEU A 137 13.38 0.51 11.85
CA LEU A 137 13.33 1.61 10.90
C LEU A 137 12.53 2.77 11.50
N ALA A 138 13.12 3.97 11.55
CA ALA A 138 12.36 5.20 11.78
C ALA A 138 11.71 5.67 10.46
N ALA A 139 10.39 5.80 10.45
CA ALA A 139 9.65 6.31 9.31
C ALA A 139 8.53 7.28 9.73
N LYS A 140 8.22 8.24 8.84
CA LYS A 140 7.06 9.13 8.97
C LYS A 140 6.34 9.29 7.64
N GLY A 141 5.09 9.72 7.71
CA GLY A 141 4.25 9.91 6.52
C GLY A 141 2.78 9.97 6.90
N PRO A 142 1.87 10.03 5.93
CA PRO A 142 2.14 9.99 4.50
C PRO A 142 2.78 11.30 3.95
N LYS A 143 3.48 11.20 2.81
CA LYS A 143 4.03 12.33 2.06
C LYS A 143 3.74 12.16 0.55
N GLY A 144 3.69 13.29 -0.17
CA GLY A 144 3.38 13.33 -1.60
C GLY A 144 2.04 14.01 -1.90
N ARG A 145 1.92 14.61 -3.09
CA ARG A 145 0.72 15.35 -3.51
C ARG A 145 -0.32 14.48 -4.21
N PHE A 146 0.13 13.42 -4.87
CA PHE A 146 -0.74 12.55 -5.64
C PHE A 146 -1.55 11.64 -4.70
N LYS A 147 -2.87 11.64 -4.86
CA LYS A 147 -3.79 10.77 -4.13
C LYS A 147 -4.75 10.14 -5.12
N TYR A 148 -4.68 8.82 -5.25
CA TYR A 148 -5.52 8.08 -6.15
C TYR A 148 -6.95 7.94 -5.59
N LEU A 149 -7.96 8.18 -6.44
CA LEU A 149 -9.36 7.88 -6.19
C LEU A 149 -9.86 6.89 -7.25
N PRO A 150 -10.70 5.90 -6.87
CA PRO A 150 -11.24 4.92 -7.82
C PRO A 150 -11.98 5.58 -8.98
N ASN A 151 -11.80 5.06 -10.20
CA ASN A 151 -12.43 5.57 -11.43
C ASN A 151 -12.17 7.05 -11.74
N GLN A 152 -11.16 7.71 -11.15
CA GLN A 152 -10.90 9.13 -11.42
C GLN A 152 -10.48 9.42 -12.86
N VAL A 153 -9.97 8.41 -13.57
CA VAL A 153 -9.56 8.47 -14.97
C VAL A 153 -9.97 7.18 -15.68
N ARG A 154 -10.11 7.24 -17.00
CA ARG A 154 -10.38 6.04 -17.82
C ARG A 154 -9.21 5.05 -17.83
N GLU A 155 -7.98 5.57 -17.81
CA GLU A 155 -6.77 4.78 -18.02
C GLU A 155 -5.53 5.50 -17.48
N PHE A 156 -4.61 4.75 -16.87
CA PHE A 156 -3.25 5.18 -16.57
C PHE A 156 -2.25 4.63 -17.58
N GLY A 157 -1.46 5.52 -18.16
CA GLY A 157 -0.16 5.17 -18.75
C GLY A 157 0.94 5.37 -17.70
N MET A 158 1.63 4.29 -17.35
CA MET A 158 2.70 4.28 -16.36
C MET A 158 4.04 4.00 -17.05
N VAL A 159 5.09 4.71 -16.64
CA VAL A 159 6.47 4.45 -17.08
C VAL A 159 7.33 4.32 -15.84
N ALA A 160 8.02 3.20 -15.70
CA ALA A 160 8.88 2.91 -14.56
C ALA A 160 10.25 2.41 -15.02
N GLY A 161 11.25 2.63 -14.18
CA GLY A 161 12.57 2.03 -14.31
C GLY A 161 13.13 1.62 -12.95
N GLY A 162 13.70 0.42 -12.86
CA GLY A 162 14.21 -0.12 -11.59
C GLY A 162 13.21 -0.01 -10.43
N THR A 163 13.62 0.57 -9.30
CA THR A 163 12.77 0.74 -8.10
C THR A 163 11.58 1.69 -8.29
N GLY A 164 11.56 2.47 -9.38
CA GLY A 164 10.43 3.34 -9.74
C GLY A 164 9.12 2.60 -9.98
N ILE A 165 9.16 1.26 -10.06
CA ILE A 165 7.97 0.42 -10.16
C ILE A 165 7.12 0.40 -8.89
N THR A 166 7.69 0.65 -7.72
CA THR A 166 6.99 0.54 -6.43
C THR A 166 5.75 1.44 -6.29
N PRO A 167 5.78 2.76 -6.63
CA PRO A 167 4.57 3.57 -6.67
C PRO A 167 3.56 3.14 -7.74
N MET A 168 4.04 2.70 -8.90
CA MET A 168 3.16 2.20 -9.98
C MET A 168 2.43 0.93 -9.55
N TYR A 169 3.15 0.03 -8.89
CA TYR A 169 2.62 -1.21 -8.32
C TYR A 169 1.57 -0.92 -7.24
N GLN A 170 1.80 0.06 -6.37
CA GLN A 170 0.83 0.44 -5.33
C GLN A 170 -0.50 0.90 -5.95
N VAL A 171 -0.46 1.79 -6.95
CA VAL A 171 -1.66 2.27 -7.65
C VAL A 171 -2.34 1.13 -8.38
N ALA A 172 -1.57 0.32 -9.13
CA ALA A 172 -2.13 -0.77 -9.90
C ALA A 172 -2.82 -1.83 -9.03
N ARG A 173 -2.20 -2.19 -7.91
CA ARG A 173 -2.80 -3.13 -6.95
C ARG A 173 -4.09 -2.55 -6.35
N ALA A 174 -4.13 -1.25 -6.03
CA ALA A 174 -5.34 -0.62 -5.51
C ALA A 174 -6.51 -0.62 -6.49
N ILE A 175 -6.23 -0.40 -7.79
CA ILE A 175 -7.23 -0.49 -8.87
C ILE A 175 -7.72 -1.93 -8.99
N LEU A 176 -6.80 -2.89 -9.06
CA LEU A 176 -7.13 -4.28 -9.41
C LEU A 176 -7.75 -5.08 -8.24
N GLU A 177 -7.47 -4.70 -6.99
CA GLU A 177 -8.12 -5.27 -5.81
C GLU A 177 -9.51 -4.66 -5.56
N ASN A 178 -9.87 -3.57 -6.24
CA ASN A 178 -11.18 -2.95 -6.12
C ASN A 178 -12.11 -3.36 -7.28
N PRO A 179 -13.10 -4.25 -7.07
CA PRO A 179 -13.98 -4.72 -8.15
C PRO A 179 -14.84 -3.59 -8.77
N ASN A 180 -15.01 -2.48 -8.06
CA ASN A 180 -15.76 -1.31 -8.53
C ASN A 180 -14.89 -0.34 -9.34
N ASP A 181 -13.58 -0.55 -9.40
CA ASP A 181 -12.67 0.27 -10.19
C ASP A 181 -12.50 -0.32 -11.59
N LYS A 182 -12.87 0.45 -12.61
CA LYS A 182 -12.82 0.07 -14.03
C LYS A 182 -11.67 0.74 -14.77
N THR A 183 -10.79 1.44 -14.04
CA THR A 183 -9.63 2.13 -14.60
C THR A 183 -8.70 1.12 -15.29
N LYS A 184 -8.37 1.38 -16.55
CA LYS A 184 -7.39 0.58 -17.30
C LYS A 184 -5.96 0.98 -16.92
N ILE A 185 -5.02 0.06 -17.04
CA ILE A 185 -3.61 0.31 -16.72
C ILE A 185 -2.71 -0.26 -17.80
N SER A 186 -1.81 0.59 -18.29
CA SER A 186 -0.76 0.29 -19.24
C SER A 186 0.59 0.67 -18.61
N LEU A 187 1.58 -0.23 -18.61
CA LEU A 187 2.86 -0.02 -17.92
C LEU A 187 4.05 -0.35 -18.82
N ILE A 188 4.88 0.65 -19.12
CA ILE A 188 6.22 0.43 -19.67
C ILE A 188 7.21 0.33 -18.50
N TYR A 189 7.96 -0.78 -18.41
CA TYR A 189 8.89 -1.01 -17.30
C TYR A 189 10.27 -1.46 -17.78
N ALA A 190 11.24 -0.56 -17.70
CA ALA A 190 12.60 -0.75 -18.21
C ALA A 190 13.62 -1.10 -17.11
N ASN A 191 14.51 -2.06 -17.39
CA ASN A 191 15.56 -2.52 -16.48
C ASN A 191 16.81 -2.87 -17.30
N VAL A 192 17.99 -2.68 -16.72
CA VAL A 192 19.25 -2.96 -17.43
C VAL A 192 19.36 -4.44 -17.79
N THR A 193 19.08 -5.32 -16.83
CA THR A 193 19.10 -6.79 -17.03
C THR A 193 17.76 -7.43 -16.68
N TYR A 194 17.58 -8.69 -17.07
CA TYR A 194 16.37 -9.44 -16.72
C TYR A 194 16.25 -9.68 -15.21
N GLU A 195 17.38 -9.88 -14.53
CA GLU A 195 17.49 -10.13 -13.08
C GLU A 195 17.09 -8.90 -12.26
N ASP A 196 17.18 -7.71 -12.86
CA ASP A 196 16.82 -6.44 -12.25
C ASP A 196 15.31 -6.17 -12.23
N ILE A 197 14.49 -6.95 -12.95
CA ILE A 197 13.04 -6.78 -12.94
C ILE A 197 12.52 -7.16 -11.56
N LEU A 198 12.17 -6.15 -10.77
CA LEU A 198 11.54 -6.30 -9.46
C LEU A 198 10.11 -6.84 -9.57
N LEU A 199 9.64 -7.55 -8.53
CA LEU A 199 8.24 -7.98 -8.38
C LEU A 199 7.68 -8.83 -9.55
N LYS A 200 8.53 -9.51 -10.34
CA LYS A 200 8.16 -10.28 -11.55
C LYS A 200 6.81 -10.99 -11.45
N VAL A 201 6.69 -11.90 -10.48
CA VAL A 201 5.49 -12.75 -10.29
C VAL A 201 4.23 -11.91 -10.06
N HIS A 202 4.33 -10.82 -9.29
CA HIS A 202 3.20 -9.95 -9.00
C HIS A 202 2.86 -9.04 -10.19
N ILE A 203 3.85 -8.46 -10.87
CA ILE A 203 3.63 -7.62 -12.04
C ILE A 203 2.94 -8.42 -13.16
N PHE A 204 3.38 -9.65 -13.42
CA PHE A 204 2.75 -10.51 -14.44
C PHE A 204 1.30 -10.85 -14.14
N ARG A 205 0.90 -10.86 -12.85
CA ARG A 205 -0.47 -11.10 -12.45
C ARG A 205 -1.39 -9.90 -12.66
N TYR A 206 -0.86 -8.68 -12.55
CA TYR A 206 -1.67 -7.46 -12.45
C TYR A 206 -1.73 -6.63 -13.75
N PHE A 207 -0.66 -6.60 -14.56
CA PHE A 207 -0.64 -5.73 -15.74
C PHE A 207 -1.16 -6.44 -16.99
N LYS A 208 -2.28 -5.93 -17.53
CA LYS A 208 -3.01 -6.51 -18.67
C LYS A 208 -2.30 -6.29 -20.01
N TYR A 209 -1.66 -5.13 -20.19
CA TYR A 209 -1.01 -4.77 -21.45
C TYR A 209 0.40 -4.23 -21.23
N MET A 210 1.35 -5.02 -21.74
CA MET A 210 2.63 -4.59 -22.29
C MET A 210 3.68 -4.10 -21.29
N VAL A 211 4.25 -5.02 -20.51
CA VAL A 211 5.58 -4.83 -19.91
C VAL A 211 6.61 -4.92 -21.04
N LEU A 212 7.04 -3.79 -21.61
CA LEU A 212 8.26 -3.74 -22.42
C LEU A 212 9.46 -3.58 -21.49
N CYS A 213 10.16 -4.69 -21.22
CA CYS A 213 11.51 -4.62 -20.65
C CYS A 213 12.51 -4.39 -21.78
N TYR A 214 13.13 -3.21 -21.79
CA TYR A 214 14.27 -2.90 -22.64
C TYR A 214 15.55 -3.26 -21.89
N ILE A 215 16.22 -4.34 -22.29
CA ILE A 215 17.58 -4.67 -21.82
C ILE A 215 18.56 -3.88 -22.70
N TRP A 216 19.38 -3.03 -22.08
CA TRP A 216 20.29 -2.11 -22.77
C TRP A 216 21.74 -2.44 -22.44
N GLU A 217 22.55 -2.76 -23.44
CA GLU A 217 24.02 -2.77 -23.37
C GLU A 217 24.57 -1.88 -24.49
N TYR A 218 25.55 -1.04 -24.17
CA TYR A 218 26.37 -0.28 -25.13
C TYR A 218 25.58 0.44 -26.27
N GLY A 219 24.43 1.04 -25.97
CA GLY A 219 23.68 1.82 -26.95
C GLY A 219 22.77 1.01 -27.87
N ARG A 220 22.61 -0.30 -27.64
CA ARG A 220 21.79 -1.19 -28.47
C ARG A 220 20.73 -1.89 -27.63
N LEU A 221 19.51 -1.94 -28.15
CA LEU A 221 18.41 -2.72 -27.58
C LEU A 221 18.70 -4.21 -27.76
N LEU A 222 18.98 -4.91 -26.66
CA LEU A 222 19.33 -6.34 -26.71
C LEU A 222 18.10 -7.24 -26.81
N LYS A 223 17.04 -6.92 -26.08
CA LYS A 223 15.84 -7.75 -26.02
C LYS A 223 14.63 -6.90 -25.66
N THR A 224 13.57 -7.07 -26.43
CA THR A 224 12.23 -6.65 -26.04
C THR A 224 11.51 -7.89 -25.57
N ILE A 225 11.13 -7.95 -24.30
CA ILE A 225 10.19 -8.96 -23.84
C ILE A 225 8.84 -8.27 -23.80
N SER A 226 7.89 -8.73 -24.62
CA SER A 226 6.50 -8.29 -24.57
C SER A 226 5.68 -9.42 -23.98
N PHE A 227 4.94 -9.13 -22.92
CA PHE A 227 3.99 -10.05 -22.34
C PHE A 227 2.58 -9.56 -22.68
N THR A 228 1.84 -10.37 -23.44
CA THR A 228 0.41 -10.21 -23.65
C THR A 228 -0.28 -11.29 -22.84
N SER A 229 -0.90 -10.94 -21.71
CA SER A 229 -1.71 -11.89 -20.97
C SER A 229 -3.10 -11.94 -21.59
N ILE A 230 -3.43 -13.06 -22.23
CA ILE A 230 -4.80 -13.38 -22.64
C ILE A 230 -5.52 -13.93 -21.41
N LYS A 231 -6.24 -13.06 -20.70
CA LYS A 231 -7.38 -13.49 -19.88
C LYS A 231 -8.55 -12.52 -20.11
N THR A 232 -9.47 -13.00 -20.94
CA THR A 232 -10.90 -12.64 -20.97
C THR A 232 -11.54 -12.87 -19.61
#